data_AF-A0A3M2WNG2-F1
#
_entry.id   AF-A0A3M2WNG2-F1
#
_cell.length_a   1.000
_cell.length_b   1.000
_cell.length_c   1.000
_cell.angle_alpha   90.00
_cell.angle_beta   90.00
_cell.angle_gamma   90.00
#
_symmetry.space_group_name_H-M   'P 1'
#
loop_
_entity.id
_entity.type
_entity.pdbx_description
1 polymer ?
#
loop_
_entity_poly.entity_id
_entity_poly.type
_entity_poly.pdbx_seq_one_letter_code
_entity_poly.pdbx_strand_id
1 'polypeptide(L)' 'SLGVVMTAAMTLNLLLAALMGVSIPMALARLGRDPAMGASVMITAMTDSGGFFIFLGLATIFLL' A
#
# COMPACT_ATOMS: atom_id res chain seq x y z
N SER A 1 1.58 -6.00 23.85
CA SER A 1 2.36 -5.12 22.97
C SER A 1 2.20 -5.50 21.51
N LEU A 2 2.47 -6.75 21.11
CA LEU A 2 2.41 -7.21 19.71
C LEU A 2 1.05 -7.00 19.02
N GLY A 3 -0.07 -7.21 19.72
CA GLY A 3 -1.41 -7.00 19.15
C GLY A 3 -1.64 -5.56 18.65
N VAL A 4 -1.14 -4.56 19.36
CA VAL A 4 -1.26 -3.14 18.99
C VAL A 4 -0.46 -2.85 17.71
N VAL A 5 0.75 -3.42 17.61
CA VAL A 5 1.61 -3.30 16.42
C VAL A 5 0.93 -3.94 15.21
N MET A 6 0.34 -5.12 15.37
CA MET A 6 -0.38 -5.81 14.30
C MET A 6 -1.61 -5.04 13.84
N THR A 7 -2.42 -4.51 14.77
CA THR A 7 -3.57 -3.67 14.40
C THR A 7 -3.13 -2.39 13.70
N ALA A 8 -2.11 -1.70 14.20
CA ALA A 8 -1.60 -0.49 13.57
C ALA A 8 -1.04 -0.76 12.16
N ALA A 9 -0.30 -1.85 11.99
CA ALA A 9 0.27 -2.26 10.71
C ALA A 9 -0.82 -2.60 9.68
N MET A 10 -1.84 -3.37 10.08
CA MET A 10 -2.96 -3.70 9.20
C MET A 10 -3.78 -2.46 8.83
N THR A 11 -4.04 -1.54 9.77
CA THR A 11 -4.76 -0.29 9.48
C THR A 11 -3.99 0.59 8.50
N LEU A 12 -2.68 0.76 8.70
CA LEU A 12 -1.84 1.53 7.77
C LEU A 12 -1.74 0.87 6.40
N ASN A 13 -1.63 -0.46 6.35
CA ASN A 13 -1.61 -1.20 5.09
C ASN A 13 -2.91 -1.02 4.30
N LEU A 14 -4.08 -1.14 4.96
CA LEU A 14 -5.37 -0.88 4.32
C LEU A 14 -5.52 0.56 3.82
N LEU A 15 -5.05 1.54 4.59
CA LEU A 15 -5.06 2.95 4.17
C LEU A 15 -4.21 3.15 2.92
N LEU A 16 -3.01 2.58 2.88
CA LEU A 16 -2.15 2.62 1.71
C LEU A 16 -2.83 1.94 0.52
N ALA A 17 -3.35 0.73 0.69
CA ALA A 17 -4.04 0.00 -0.36
C ALA A 17 -5.22 0.80 -0.97
N ALA A 18 -6.02 1.46 -0.13
CA ALA A 18 -7.12 2.32 -0.57
C ALA A 18 -6.62 3.54 -1.37
N LEU A 19 -5.56 4.22 -0.88
CA LEU A 19 -4.97 5.36 -1.59
C LEU A 19 -4.38 4.94 -2.94
N MET A 20 -3.74 3.78 -3.01
CA MET A 20 -3.11 3.28 -4.24
C MET A 20 -4.12 2.75 -5.24
N GLY A 21 -5.23 2.16 -4.76
CA GLY A 21 -6.36 1.74 -5.58
C GLY A 21 -7.02 2.89 -6.35
N VAL A 22 -6.93 4.13 -5.86
CA VAL A 22 -7.48 5.31 -6.56
C VAL A 22 -6.37 6.13 -7.25
N SER A 23 -5.23 6.34 -6.60
CA SER A 23 -4.16 7.20 -7.13
C SER A 23 -3.47 6.63 -8.36
N ILE A 24 -3.23 5.32 -8.43
CA ILE A 24 -2.59 4.67 -9.59
C ILE A 24 -3.43 4.83 -10.85
N PRO A 25 -4.72 4.43 -10.88
CA PRO A 25 -5.55 4.60 -12.07
C PRO A 25 -5.78 6.08 -12.41
N MET A 26 -5.92 6.97 -11.42
CA MET A 26 -6.00 8.41 -11.68
C MET A 26 -4.71 8.95 -12.31
N ALA A 27 -3.53 8.54 -11.83
CA ALA A 27 -2.25 8.98 -12.37
C ALA A 27 -2.04 8.47 -13.80
N LEU A 28 -2.39 7.21 -14.09
CA LEU A 28 -2.38 6.63 -15.44
C LEU A 28 -3.31 7.41 -16.38
N ALA A 29 -4.54 7.68 -15.94
CA ALA A 29 -5.50 8.47 -16.71
C ALA A 29 -5.00 9.89 -16.99
N ARG A 30 -4.34 10.55 -16.02
CA ARG A 30 -3.72 11.86 -16.20
C ARG A 30 -2.54 11.85 -17.18
N LEU A 31 -1.84 10.72 -17.29
CA LEU A 31 -0.73 10.53 -18.22
C LEU A 31 -1.19 10.11 -19.63
N GLY A 32 -2.51 10.02 -19.87
CA GLY A 32 -3.09 9.59 -21.14
C GLY A 32 -2.87 8.10 -21.45
N ARG A 33 -2.47 7.29 -20.47
CA ARG A 33 -2.34 5.83 -20.59
C ARG A 33 -3.62 5.17 -20.08
N ASP A 34 -4.06 4.13 -20.77
CA ASP A 34 -5.26 3.39 -20.37
C ASP A 34 -5.10 2.80 -18.97
N PRO A 35 -5.87 3.26 -17.96
CA PRO A 35 -5.78 2.74 -16.61
C PRO A 35 -6.17 1.25 -16.56
N ALA A 36 -6.89 0.72 -17.54
CA ALA A 36 -7.18 -0.72 -17.62
C ALA A 36 -5.94 -1.56 -18.00
N MET A 37 -5.00 -1.00 -18.76
CA MET A 37 -3.78 -1.69 -19.21
C MET A 37 -2.70 -1.57 -18.13
N GLY A 38 -2.72 -2.52 -17.19
CA GLY A 38 -1.64 -2.69 -16.20
C GLY A 38 -1.87 -2.05 -14.83
N ALA A 39 -2.98 -1.34 -14.58
CA ALA A 39 -3.24 -0.85 -13.22
C ALA A 39 -3.37 -1.98 -12.20
N SER A 40 -3.93 -3.14 -12.57
CA SER A 40 -4.02 -4.28 -11.65
C SER A 40 -2.63 -4.71 -11.16
N VAL A 41 -1.69 -4.98 -12.07
CA VAL A 41 -0.31 -5.36 -11.73
C VAL A 41 0.38 -4.26 -10.92
N MET A 42 0.20 -2.99 -11.31
CA MET A 42 0.83 -1.86 -10.63
C MET A 42 0.28 -1.67 -9.20
N ILE A 43 -1.04 -1.84 -9.01
CA ILE A 43 -1.70 -1.79 -7.70
C ILE A 43 -1.19 -2.93 -6.83
N THR A 44 -1.16 -4.16 -7.36
CA THR A 44 -0.70 -5.32 -6.58
C THR A 44 0.76 -5.19 -6.19
N ALA A 45 1.63 -4.79 -7.13
CA ALA A 45 3.05 -4.58 -6.85
C ALA A 45 3.28 -3.50 -5.77
N MET A 46 2.53 -2.40 -5.84
CA MET A 46 2.71 -1.32 -4.88
C MET A 46 2.11 -1.64 -3.51
N THR A 47 0.96 -2.33 -3.45
CA THR A 47 0.37 -2.74 -2.18
C THR A 47 1.15 -3.87 -1.50
N ASP A 48 1.77 -4.79 -2.26
CA ASP A 48 2.67 -5.82 -1.70
C ASP A 48 3.93 -5.18 -1.12
N SER A 49 4.59 -4.32 -1.90
CA SER A 49 5.81 -3.63 -1.46
C SER A 49 5.53 -2.69 -0.28
N GLY A 50 4.47 -1.88 -0.38
CA GLY A 50 4.09 -0.92 0.64
C GLY A 50 3.61 -1.57 1.93
N GLY A 51 2.85 -2.66 1.83
CA GLY A 51 2.44 -3.46 2.98
C GLY A 51 3.64 -4.06 3.72
N PHE A 52 4.64 -4.55 2.98
CA PHE A 52 5.89 -5.04 3.55
C PHE A 52 6.67 -3.94 4.28
N PHE A 53 6.80 -2.75 3.66
CA PHE A 53 7.47 -1.61 4.28
C PHE A 53 6.77 -1.10 5.54
N ILE A 54 5.44 -1.04 5.55
CA ILE A 54 4.65 -0.62 6.72
C ILE A 54 4.84 -1.61 7.86
N PHE A 55 4.78 -2.92 7.56
CA PHE A 55 4.99 -3.96 8.55
C PHE A 55 6.41 -3.89 9.15
N LEU A 56 7.44 -3.82 8.30
CA LEU A 56 8.83 -3.79 8.75
C LEU A 56 9.15 -2.49 9.50
N GLY A 57 8.67 -1.34 9.02
CA GLY A 57 8.89 -0.05 9.67
C GLY A 57 8.25 0.05 11.05
N LEU A 58 7.02 -0.44 11.21
CA LEU A 58 6.38 -0.52 12.52
C LEU A 58 7.04 -1.54 13.44
N ALA A 59 7.46 -2.68 12.89
CA ALA A 59 8.22 -3.67 13.66
C ALA A 59 9.52 -3.05 14.18
N THR A 60 10.29 -2.32 13.36
CA THR A 60 11.53 -1.67 13.82
C THR A 60 11.27 -0.60 14.88
N ILE A 61 10.20 0.20 14.77
CA ILE A 61 9.92 1.28 15.74
C ILE A 61 9.39 0.74 17.08
N PHE A 62 8.62 -0.36 17.07
CA PHE A 62 7.95 -0.88 18.26
C PHE A 62 8.60 -2.12 18.90
N LEU A 63 9.39 -2.89 18.15
CA LEU A 63 10.10 -4.08 18.69
C LEU A 63 11.58 -3.85 18.99
N LEU A 64 12.19 -2.78 18.47
CA LEU A 64 13.52 -2.33 18.88
C LEU A 64 13.40 -1.41 20.10
#